data_AF-A0A0V1F9E5-F1
#
_entry.id   AF-A0A0V1F9E5-F1
#
_cell.length_a   1.000
_cell.length_b   1.000
_cell.length_c   1.000
_cell.angle_alpha   90.00
_cell.angle_beta   90.00
_cell.angle_gamma   90.00
#
_symmetry.space_group_name_H-M   'P 1'
#
loop_
_entity.id
_entity.type
_entity.pdbx_description
1 polymer ?
#
loop_
_entity_poly.entity_id
_entity_poly.type
_entity_poly.pdbx_seq_one_letter_code
_entity_poly.pdbx_strand_id
1 'polypeptide(L)'
;MKSQENGHHEPFTVPNYKFFQKLETNAEFERYQHRLAKFGLKDPWLKNYAYLFDKKTFTTWQKMKCTVFSGFWVGLAYAAVAIALTELHYSNQLKKRQKDHDH
;
A
#
# COMPACT_ATOMS: atom_id res chain seq x y z
N MET A 1 22.43 -40.24 3.85
CA MET A 1 21.46 -39.13 4.03
C MET A 1 22.11 -37.85 3.50
N LYS A 2 21.64 -37.32 2.36
CA LYS A 2 22.12 -36.04 1.81
C LYS A 2 21.26 -34.93 2.42
N SER A 3 21.89 -33.96 3.08
CA SER A 3 21.26 -32.70 3.49
C SER A 3 20.82 -31.94 2.23
N GLN A 4 19.53 -31.63 2.11
CA GLN A 4 19.02 -30.69 1.12
C GLN A 4 19.13 -29.28 1.73
N GLU A 5 20.19 -28.56 1.40
CA GLU A 5 20.26 -27.11 1.62
C GLU A 5 19.46 -26.40 0.52
N ASN A 6 18.17 -26.16 0.77
CA ASN A 6 17.36 -25.29 -0.06
C ASN A 6 17.60 -23.84 0.37
N GLY A 7 18.59 -23.16 -0.22
CA GLY A 7 18.95 -21.80 0.22
C GLY A 7 19.85 -21.00 -0.72
N HIS A 8 19.66 -21.07 -2.04
CA HIS A 8 20.38 -20.20 -2.97
C HIS A 8 19.56 -18.94 -3.28
N HIS A 9 19.50 -18.00 -2.33
CA HIS A 9 19.27 -16.62 -2.72
C HIS A 9 20.49 -16.14 -3.52
N GLU A 10 20.27 -15.53 -4.68
CA GLU A 10 21.33 -14.83 -5.40
C GLU A 10 22.10 -13.90 -4.44
N PRO A 11 23.43 -13.77 -4.59
CA PRO A 11 24.22 -12.92 -3.71
C PRO A 11 23.64 -11.50 -3.74
N PHE A 12 23.27 -11.00 -2.55
CA PHE A 12 22.71 -9.67 -2.39
C PHE A 12 23.67 -8.64 -3.02
N THR A 13 23.24 -8.02 -4.11
CA THR A 13 24.04 -7.01 -4.79
C THR A 13 23.85 -5.69 -4.06
N VAL A 14 24.89 -5.27 -3.33
CA VAL A 14 24.87 -3.98 -2.60
C VAL A 14 24.74 -2.84 -3.63
N PRO A 15 23.71 -1.98 -3.54
CA PRO A 15 23.56 -0.87 -4.46
C PRO A 15 24.71 0.13 -4.31
N ASN A 16 25.11 0.76 -5.43
CA ASN A 16 26.22 1.70 -5.45
C ASN A 16 25.96 2.89 -4.51
N TYR A 17 26.93 3.19 -3.64
CA TYR A 17 26.85 4.29 -2.66
C TYR A 17 26.55 5.68 -3.28
N LYS A 18 26.87 5.90 -4.56
CA LYS A 18 26.55 7.14 -5.29
C LYS A 18 25.04 7.38 -5.44
N PHE A 19 24.22 6.32 -5.37
CA PHE A 19 22.76 6.45 -5.36
C PHE A 19 22.29 7.35 -4.21
N PHE A 20 22.88 7.16 -3.03
CA PHE A 20 22.50 7.91 -1.81
C PHE A 20 23.01 9.35 -1.79
N GLN A 21 24.02 9.69 -2.60
CA GLN A 21 24.52 11.06 -2.71
C GLN A 21 23.56 12.00 -3.44
N LYS A 22 22.70 11.48 -4.33
CA LYS A 22 21.70 12.30 -5.04
C LYS A 22 20.51 12.73 -4.18
N LEU A 23 20.35 12.15 -2.98
CA LEU A 23 19.24 12.46 -2.06
C LEU A 23 19.39 13.81 -1.34
N GLU A 24 20.46 14.58 -1.61
CA GLU A 24 20.58 15.98 -1.17
C GLU A 24 19.40 16.86 -1.65
N THR A 25 18.63 16.42 -2.65
CA THR A 25 17.43 17.11 -3.17
C THR A 25 16.14 16.87 -2.39
N ASN A 26 16.18 16.07 -1.31
CA ASN A 26 14.99 15.89 -0.47
C ASN A 26 14.78 17.13 0.39
N ALA A 27 13.65 17.80 0.22
CA ALA A 27 13.31 19.04 0.94
C ALA A 27 13.41 18.93 2.48
N GLU A 28 13.23 17.75 3.05
CA GLU A 28 13.39 17.55 4.50
C GLU A 28 14.86 17.57 4.94
N PHE A 29 15.77 17.03 4.12
CA PHE A 29 17.22 17.07 4.36
C PHE A 29 17.75 18.49 4.27
N GLU A 30 17.34 19.26 3.26
CA GLU A 30 17.70 20.67 3.15
C GLU A 30 17.24 21.45 4.38
N ARG A 31 15.99 21.25 4.82
CA ARG A 31 15.45 21.89 6.05
C ARG A 31 16.25 21.51 7.30
N TYR A 32 16.69 20.26 7.41
CA TYR A 32 17.53 19.81 8.51
C TYR A 32 18.92 20.46 8.47
N GLN A 33 19.59 20.44 7.31
CA GLN A 33 20.88 21.08 7.12
C GLN A 33 20.83 22.59 7.37
N HIS A 34 19.79 23.27 6.88
CA HIS A 34 19.57 24.69 7.18
C HIS A 34 19.41 24.95 8.67
N ARG A 35 18.77 24.04 9.40
CA ARG A 35 18.61 24.17 10.86
C ARG A 35 19.95 24.01 11.58
N LEU A 36 20.78 23.05 11.18
CA LEU A 36 22.14 22.89 11.73
C LEU A 36 23.04 24.07 11.37
N ALA A 37 22.94 24.57 10.13
CA ALA A 37 23.72 25.70 9.65
C ALA A 37 23.42 26.99 10.45
N LYS A 38 22.19 27.17 10.96
CA LYS A 38 21.86 28.26 11.89
C LYS A 38 22.68 28.23 13.17
N PHE A 39 23.17 27.05 13.58
CA PHE A 39 24.07 26.88 14.71
C PHE A 39 25.55 26.80 14.30
N GLY A 40 25.86 26.97 13.01
CA GLY A 40 27.22 26.78 12.47
C GLY A 40 27.67 25.32 12.40
N LEU A 41 26.76 24.36 12.57
CA LEU A 41 27.06 22.93 12.56
C LEU A 41 26.77 22.31 11.19
N LYS A 42 27.56 21.30 10.83
CA LYS A 42 27.36 20.44 9.66
C LYS A 42 27.46 18.98 10.07
N ASP A 43 26.47 18.17 9.73
CA ASP A 43 26.48 16.73 10.00
C ASP A 43 27.13 15.96 8.83
N PRO A 44 28.29 15.30 9.04
CA PRO A 44 28.95 14.49 8.01
C PRO A 44 28.28 13.13 7.78
N TRP A 45 27.49 12.62 8.74
CA TRP A 45 26.88 11.29 8.69
C TRP A 45 25.51 11.28 8.00
N LEU A 46 25.00 12.45 7.62
CA LEU A 46 23.68 12.60 7.05
C LEU A 46 23.42 11.71 5.81
N LYS A 47 24.48 11.44 5.04
CA LYS A 47 24.45 10.56 3.86
C LYS A 47 24.18 9.11 4.22
N ASN A 48 24.65 8.65 5.38
CA ASN A 48 24.38 7.30 5.86
C ASN A 48 22.90 7.09 6.13
N TYR A 49 22.19 8.12 6.58
CA TYR A 49 20.76 8.03 6.88
C TYR A 49 19.85 8.27 5.67
N ALA A 50 20.42 8.58 4.49
CA ALA A 50 19.66 8.89 3.28
C ALA A 50 18.67 7.78 2.89
N TYR A 51 19.01 6.51 3.11
CA TYR A 51 18.13 5.38 2.78
C TYR A 51 16.83 5.37 3.57
N LEU A 52 16.80 5.95 4.78
CA LEU A 52 15.58 6.00 5.62
C LEU A 52 14.52 6.95 5.05
N PHE A 53 14.96 7.94 4.30
CA PHE A 53 14.10 9.00 3.75
C PHE A 53 13.89 8.84 2.23
N ASP A 54 14.30 7.70 1.66
CA ASP A 54 13.98 7.39 0.27
C ASP A 54 12.45 7.26 0.13
N LYS A 55 11.84 8.25 -0.56
CA LYS A 55 10.38 8.44 -0.70
C LYS A 55 9.71 7.39 -1.61
N LYS A 56 10.24 6.17 -1.65
CA LYS A 56 9.51 5.01 -2.16
C LYS A 56 8.30 4.67 -1.28
N THR A 57 8.22 5.25 -0.10
CA THR A 57 7.07 5.15 0.79
C THR A 57 5.98 6.12 0.37
N PHE A 58 4.82 5.57 -0.03
CA PHE A 58 3.57 6.30 -0.22
C PHE A 58 3.36 7.38 0.85
N THR A 59 2.91 8.57 0.45
CA THR A 59 2.49 9.63 1.38
C THR A 59 1.49 9.07 2.39
N THR A 60 1.47 9.57 3.63
CA THR A 60 0.53 9.12 4.68
C THR A 60 -0.92 9.04 4.17
N TRP A 61 -1.33 10.02 3.37
CA TRP A 61 -2.63 10.05 2.71
C TRP A 61 -2.85 8.92 1.69
N GLN A 62 -1.82 8.59 0.90
CA GLN A 62 -1.88 7.48 -0.04
C GLN A 62 -1.96 6.14 0.69
N LYS A 63 -1.22 5.96 1.80
CA LYS A 63 -1.33 4.77 2.66
C LYS A 63 -2.74 4.62 3.26
N MET A 64 -3.31 5.72 3.77
CA MET A 64 -4.66 5.72 4.31
C MET A 64 -5.70 5.36 3.24
N LYS A 65 -5.65 6.01 2.07
CA LYS A 65 -6.53 5.69 0.95
C LYS A 65 -6.40 4.24 0.50
N CYS A 66 -5.17 3.75 0.35
CA CYS A 66 -4.93 2.38 -0.06
C CYS A 66 -5.49 1.39 0.96
N THR A 67 -5.33 1.65 2.25
CA THR A 67 -5.88 0.82 3.32
C THR A 67 -7.41 0.80 3.28
N VAL A 68 -8.05 1.98 3.27
CA VAL A 68 -9.51 2.13 3.32
C VAL A 68 -10.19 1.59 2.06
N PHE A 69 -9.61 1.83 0.88
CA PHE A 69 -10.21 1.46 -0.40
C PHE A 69 -9.69 0.13 -0.99
N SER A 70 -8.76 -0.57 -0.32
CA SER A 70 -8.21 -1.85 -0.81
C SER A 70 -9.28 -2.90 -1.12
N GLY A 71 -10.35 -2.94 -0.33
CA GLY A 71 -11.46 -3.89 -0.47
C GLY A 71 -12.72 -3.33 -1.13
N PHE A 72 -12.71 -2.06 -1.58
CA PHE A 72 -13.95 -1.39 -2.02
C PHE A 72 -14.62 -2.10 -3.20
N TRP A 73 -13.84 -2.49 -4.21
CA TRP A 73 -14.35 -3.18 -5.40
C TRP A 73 -14.88 -4.58 -5.11
N VAL A 74 -14.22 -5.31 -4.20
CA VAL A 74 -14.66 -6.64 -3.77
C VAL A 74 -15.98 -6.53 -3.01
N GLY A 75 -16.10 -5.56 -2.11
CA GLY A 75 -17.34 -5.27 -1.39
C GLY A 75 -18.49 -4.89 -2.33
N LEU A 76 -18.21 -4.07 -3.34
CA LEU A 76 -19.20 -3.65 -4.34
C LEU A 76 -19.71 -4.84 -5.18
N ALA A 77 -18.83 -5.76 -5.57
CA ALA A 77 -19.22 -6.99 -6.26
C ALA A 77 -20.13 -7.87 -5.39
N TYR A 78 -19.78 -8.06 -4.11
CA TYR A 78 -20.59 -8.84 -3.18
C TYR A 78 -21.98 -8.21 -2.96
N ALA A 79 -22.04 -6.89 -2.80
CA ALA A 79 -23.30 -6.16 -2.65
C ALA A 79 -24.21 -6.33 -3.88
N ALA A 80 -23.67 -6.23 -5.09
CA ALA A 80 -24.43 -6.43 -6.33
C ALA A 80 -25.02 -7.85 -6.42
N VAL A 81 -24.22 -8.88 -6.08
CA VAL A 81 -24.68 -10.27 -6.05
C VAL A 81 -25.80 -10.46 -5.01
N ALA A 82 -25.63 -9.89 -3.81
CA ALA A 82 -26.63 -9.98 -2.75
C ALA A 82 -27.97 -9.35 -3.17
N ILE A 83 -27.94 -8.17 -3.81
CA ILE A 83 -29.15 -7.51 -4.33
C ILE A 83 -29.82 -8.37 -5.38
N ALA A 84 -29.07 -8.92 -6.35
CA ALA A 84 -29.62 -9.76 -7.40
C ALA A 84 -30.31 -11.02 -6.86
N LEU A 85 -29.70 -11.69 -5.87
CA LEU A 85 -30.28 -12.86 -5.20
C LEU A 85 -31.56 -12.49 -4.44
N THR A 86 -31.55 -11.35 -3.76
CA THR A 86 -32.68 -10.85 -2.98
C THR A 86 -33.88 -10.56 -3.89
N GLU A 87 -33.67 -9.83 -4.99
CA GLU A 87 -34.72 -9.52 -5.98
C GLU A 87 -35.27 -10.79 -6.66
N LEU A 88 -34.38 -11.74 -6.99
CA LEU A 88 -34.81 -13.03 -7.53
C LEU A 88 -35.68 -13.82 -6.55
N HIS A 89 -35.31 -13.81 -5.26
CA HIS A 89 -36.10 -14.46 -4.23
C HIS A 89 -37.48 -13.80 -4.07
N TYR A 90 -37.53 -12.47 -3.95
CA TYR A 90 -38.78 -11.72 -3.80
C TYR A 90 -39.71 -11.91 -4.99
N SER A 91 -39.20 -11.81 -6.23
CA SER A 91 -40.01 -12.00 -7.44
C SER A 91 -40.60 -13.42 -7.54
N ASN A 92 -39.85 -14.45 -7.15
CA ASN A 92 -40.35 -15.82 -7.09
C ASN A 92 -41.46 -16.00 -6.04
N GLN A 93 -41.35 -15.33 -4.89
CA GLN A 93 -42.37 -15.37 -3.84
C GLN A 93 -43.65 -14.64 -4.25
N LEU A 94 -43.54 -13.52 -4.98
CA LEU A 94 -44.69 -12.82 -5.53
C LEU A 94 -45.46 -13.68 -6.54
N LYS A 95 -44.74 -14.38 -7.43
CA LYS A 95 -45.36 -15.33 -8.39
C LYS A 95 -46.11 -16.47 -7.69
N LYS A 96 -45.57 -17.01 -6.59
CA LYS A 96 -46.27 -18.02 -5.80
C LYS A 96 -47.56 -17.47 -5.20
N ARG A 97 -47.50 -16.31 -4.55
CA ARG A 97 -48.68 -15.65 -3.94
C ARG A 97 -49.77 -15.31 -4.95
N GLN A 98 -49.42 -14.84 -6.14
CA GLN A 98 -50.38 -14.58 -7.22
C GLN A 98 -51.14 -15.86 -7.59
N LYS A 99 -50.42 -16.98 -7.73
CA LYS A 99 -50.98 -18.27 -8.12
C LYS A 99 -51.94 -18.84 -7.06
N ASP A 100 -51.64 -18.62 -5.79
CA ASP A 100 -52.51 -19.04 -4.67
C ASP A 100 -53.80 -18.18 -4.57
N HIS A 101 -53.80 -16.95 -5.09
CA HIS A 101 -54.97 -16.07 -5.12
C HIS A 101 -55.91 -16.31 -6.32
N ASP A 102 -55.40 -16.91 -7.40
CA ASP A 102 -56.16 -17.22 -8.62
C ASP A 102 -56.83 -18.62 -8.59
N HIS A 103 -56.70 -19.36 -7.48
CA HIS A 103 -57.34 -20.66 -7.21
C HIS A 103 -58.52 -20.53 -6.23
#